data_AF-A0A839Z2G5-F1
#
_entry.id   AF-A0A839Z2G5-F1
#
_cell.length_a   1.000
_cell.length_b   1.000
_cell.length_c   1.000
_cell.angle_alpha   90.00
_cell.angle_beta   90.00
_cell.angle_gamma   90.00
#
_symmetry.space_group_name_H-M   'P 1'
#
loop_
_entity.id
_entity.type
_entity.pdbx_description
1 polymer ?
#
loop_
_entity_poly.entity_id
_entity_poly.type
_entity_poly.pdbx_seq_one_letter_code
_entity_poly.pdbx_strand_id
1 'polypeptide(L)' 'MGARAFPWREAMAFGFGRLRLSSRDFWALTPREFAAAVEAVAGPARAPLDRTGLAALMARFPD' A
#
# COMPACT_ATOMS: atom_id res chain seq x y z
N MET A 1 17.62 12.55 8.61
CA MET A 1 16.72 11.58 7.96
C MET A 1 16.38 12.15 6.59
N GLY A 2 16.95 11.61 5.51
CA GLY A 2 16.74 12.15 4.16
C GLY A 2 15.33 11.82 3.66
N ALA A 3 14.67 12.75 2.98
CA ALA A 3 13.39 12.48 2.33
C ALA A 3 13.61 11.42 1.23
N ARG A 4 12.90 10.29 1.34
CA ARG A 4 12.93 9.24 0.32
C ARG A 4 12.13 9.72 -0.90
N ALA A 5 12.71 9.53 -2.10
CA ALA A 5 12.03 9.83 -3.34
C ALA A 5 10.73 9.04 -3.47
N PHE A 6 9.74 9.62 -4.14
CA PHE A 6 8.44 8.97 -4.37
C PHE A 6 8.60 7.70 -5.22
N PRO A 7 7.97 6.56 -4.84
CA PRO A 7 8.12 5.27 -5.51
C PRO A 7 7.28 5.19 -6.79
N TRP A 8 7.74 5.83 -7.87
CA TRP A 8 7.02 5.89 -9.14
C TRP A 8 6.72 4.53 -9.78
N ARG A 9 7.66 3.57 -9.66
CA ARG A 9 7.52 2.24 -10.25
C ARG A 9 6.32 1.51 -9.65
N GLU A 10 6.21 1.53 -8.33
CA GLU A 10 5.16 0.87 -7.56
C GLU A 10 3.80 1.55 -7.79
N ALA A 11 3.78 2.90 -7.82
CA ALA A 11 2.58 3.66 -8.12
C ALA A 11 2.02 3.33 -9.51
N MET A 12 2.85 3.35 -10.55
CA MET A 12 2.43 3.01 -11.92
C MET A 12 2.03 1.54 -12.07
N ALA A 13 2.77 0.61 -11.45
CA ALA A 13 2.45 -0.82 -11.48
C ALA A 13 1.07 -1.09 -10.85
N PHE A 14 0.76 -0.43 -9.73
CA PHE A 14 -0.55 -0.56 -9.09
C PHE A 14 -1.66 0.12 -9.92
N GLY A 15 -1.42 1.34 -10.39
CA GLY A 15 -2.38 2.12 -11.19
C GLY A 15 -2.79 1.41 -12.48
N PHE A 16 -1.83 0.93 -13.26
CA PHE A 16 -2.11 0.25 -14.53
C PHE A 16 -2.49 -1.23 -14.36
N GLY A 17 -1.88 -1.92 -13.40
CA GLY A 17 -2.10 -3.36 -13.21
C GLY A 17 -3.37 -3.68 -12.41
N ARG A 18 -3.49 -3.09 -11.21
CA ARG A 18 -4.57 -3.40 -10.26
C ARG A 18 -5.80 -2.53 -10.45
N LEU A 19 -5.61 -1.21 -10.56
CA LEU A 19 -6.72 -0.27 -10.78
C LEU A 19 -7.16 -0.20 -12.24
N ARG A 20 -6.37 -0.76 -13.17
CA ARG A 20 -6.66 -0.78 -14.62
C ARG A 20 -6.92 0.62 -15.19
N LEU A 21 -6.31 1.65 -14.63
CA LEU A 21 -6.45 3.03 -15.10
C LEU A 21 -5.79 3.19 -16.46
N SER A 22 -6.37 4.04 -17.32
CA SER A 22 -5.65 4.53 -18.48
C SER A 22 -4.51 5.44 -18.03
N SER A 23 -3.51 5.66 -18.90
CA SER A 23 -2.44 6.62 -18.62
C SER A 23 -2.99 8.02 -18.35
N ARG A 24 -4.05 8.43 -19.05
CA ARG A 24 -4.71 9.72 -18.84
C ARG A 24 -5.31 9.81 -17.43
N ASP A 25 -6.07 8.80 -17.01
CA ASP A 25 -6.75 8.84 -15.73
C ASP A 25 -5.75 8.78 -14.57
N PHE A 26 -4.69 7.97 -14.70
CA PHE A 26 -3.62 7.90 -13.71
C PHE A 26 -2.94 9.26 -13.50
N TRP A 27 -2.61 9.99 -14.58
CA TRP A 27 -1.96 11.30 -14.48
C TRP A 27 -2.91 12.43 -14.10
N ALA A 28 -4.22 12.23 -14.22
CA ALA A 28 -5.23 13.19 -13.78
C ALA A 28 -5.52 13.09 -12.27
N LEU A 29 -5.23 11.95 -11.63
CA LEU A 29 -5.44 11.75 -10.21
C LEU A 29 -4.49 12.60 -9.36
N THR A 30 -5.04 13.17 -8.28
CA THR A 30 -4.21 13.72 -7.21
C THR A 30 -3.63 12.60 -6.34
N PRO A 31 -2.50 12.83 -5.62
CA PRO A 31 -1.95 11.85 -4.70
C PRO A 31 -2.91 11.37 -3.60
N ARG A 32 -3.83 12.24 -3.15
CA ARG A 32 -4.85 11.88 -2.14
C ARG A 32 -5.91 10.95 -2.71
N GLU A 33 -6.37 11.21 -3.92
CA GLU A 33 -7.32 10.32 -4.61
C GLU A 33 -6.67 8.99 -4.95
N PHE A 34 -5.40 8.99 -5.38
CA PHE A 34 -4.66 7.76 -5.60
C PHE A 34 -4.52 6.94 -4.31
N ALA A 35 -4.18 7.57 -3.17
CA ALA A 35 -4.11 6.88 -1.88
C ALA A 35 -5.46 6.25 -1.48
N ALA A 36 -6.57 6.97 -1.66
CA ALA A 36 -7.90 6.45 -1.39
C ALA A 36 -8.28 5.27 -2.32
N ALA A 37 -7.93 5.36 -3.61
CA ALA A 37 -8.16 4.27 -4.57
C ALA A 37 -7.33 3.01 -4.23
N VAL A 38 -6.09 3.20 -3.78
CA VAL A 38 -5.24 2.10 -3.28
C VAL A 38 -5.88 1.45 -2.06
N GLU A 39 -6.34 2.24 -1.08
CA GLU A 39 -6.99 1.73 0.13
C GLU A 39 -8.27 0.94 -0.18
N ALA A 40 -9.08 1.42 -1.12
CA ALA A 40 -10.30 0.73 -1.53
C ALA A 40 -10.05 -0.67 -2.12
N VAL A 41 -8.88 -0.90 -2.74
CA VAL A 41 -8.54 -2.18 -3.40
C VAL A 41 -7.63 -3.06 -2.57
N ALA A 42 -6.66 -2.48 -1.87
CA ALA A 42 -5.70 -3.20 -1.04
C ALA A 42 -6.18 -3.40 0.41
N GLY A 43 -7.25 -2.70 0.80
CA GLY A 43 -7.67 -2.56 2.18
C GLY A 43 -6.87 -1.50 2.94
N PRO A 44 -7.25 -1.20 4.19
CA PRO A 44 -6.52 -0.26 5.03
C PRO A 44 -5.07 -0.72 5.20
N ALA A 45 -4.15 0.24 5.20
CA ALA A 45 -2.76 -0.04 5.53
C ALA A 45 -2.70 -0.72 6.89
N ARG A 46 -2.43 -2.03 6.90
CA ARG A 46 -2.27 -2.77 8.16
C ARG A 46 -1.03 -2.23 8.85
N ALA A 47 -1.18 -1.84 10.11
CA ALA A 47 -0.05 -1.52 10.95
C ALA A 47 0.95 -2.70 10.90
N PRO A 48 2.27 -2.42 10.86
CA PRO A 48 3.26 -3.46 11.01
C PRO A 48 2.93 -4.30 12.26
N LEU A 49 3.14 -5.62 12.17
CA LEU A 49 2.95 -6.52 13.32
C LEU A 49 3.80 -5.99 14.48
N ASP A 50 3.14 -5.66 15.59
CA ASP A 50 3.83 -5.18 16.79
C ASP A 50 4.41 -6.36 17.57
N ARG A 51 5.24 -6.07 18.58
CA ARG A 51 5.86 -7.11 19.40
C ARG A 51 4.83 -7.96 20.12
N THR A 52 3.72 -7.36 20.55
CA THR A 52 2.62 -8.05 21.22
C THR A 52 1.96 -9.06 20.28
N GLY A 53 1.64 -8.65 19.05
CA GLY A 53 1.08 -9.52 18.02
C GLY A 53 2.03 -10.65 17.62
N LEU A 54 3.34 -10.36 17.55
CA LEU A 54 4.35 -11.38 17.31
C LEU A 54 4.43 -12.39 18.47
N ALA A 55 4.47 -11.92 19.72
CA ALA A 55 4.49 -12.80 20.90
C ALA A 55 3.23 -13.69 20.98
N ALA A 56 2.07 -13.14 20.63
CA ALA A 56 0.82 -13.89 20.56
C ALA A 56 0.85 -14.97 19.47
N LEU A 57 1.47 -14.70 18.32
CA LEU A 57 1.68 -15.70 17.26
C LEU A 57 2.63 -16.81 17.71
N MET A 58 3.75 -16.47 18.34
CA MET A 58 4.73 -17.44 18.86
C MET A 58 4.11 -18.36 19.92
N ALA A 59 3.26 -17.84 20.79
CA ALA A 59 2.56 -18.66 21.79
C ALA A 59 1.50 -19.58 21.17
N ARG A 60 0.88 -19.16 20.06
CA ARG A 60 -0.22 -19.87 19.40
C ARG A 60 0.24 -20.95 18.43
N PHE A 61 1.45 -20.84 17.89
CA PHE A 61 2.09 -21.81 17.01
C PHE A 61 3.50 -22.13 17.55
N PRO A 62 3.61 -22.94 18.63
CA PRO A 62 4.86 -23.21 19.34
C PRO A 62 5.76 -24.30 18.70
N ASP A 63 5.51 -24.67 17.46
CA ASP A 63 6.06 -25.83 16.75
C ASP A 63 7.10 -25.48 15.66
#